data_AF-A0A848GDR7-F1
#
_entry.id   AF-A0A848GDR7-F1
#
_cell.length_a   1.000
_cell.length_b   1.000
_cell.length_c   1.000
_cell.angle_alpha   90.00
_cell.angle_beta   90.00
_cell.angle_gamma   90.00
#
_symmetry.space_group_name_H-M   'P 1'
#
loop_
_entity.id
_entity.type
_entity.pdbx_description
1 polymer ?
#
loop_
_entity_poly.entity_id
_entity_poly.type
_entity_poly.pdbx_seq_one_letter_code
_entity_poly.pdbx_strand_id
1 'polypeptide(L)'
;MITRLSLCALLLTGTAAYPQIKNIHATKKLTMDTVQQHKAAIIEFYEQTLNHRQLDKVGQLVSADYTNNLGVSGIPGFMAQLNSLLQTFPDAQWTIVSIAADGDKVFVKQQMTCTHQTPYLGMAPTHKALTNEGTGIYTFKNGKVISHEILTDRLGFLQQIGILPANITAPAKQEEVYFIDKFTVPAQAVAEFTERVNYNRNFIRQLEGFITDQVYQQQGENGQVSIVTVATWKNQGSLDNAKTRVLEEYNRIGFQPAAFYQRLGITIDRGVYQAGN
;
A
#
# COMPACT_ATOMS: atom_id res chain seq x y z
N MET A 1 -59.35 10.53 -43.34
CA MET A 1 -58.71 10.86 -44.64
C MET A 1 -57.28 11.32 -44.34
N ILE A 2 -56.32 10.37 -44.42
CA ILE A 2 -55.11 10.42 -45.26
C ILE A 2 -54.02 11.37 -44.72
N THR A 3 -53.02 10.93 -43.94
CA THR A 3 -51.75 10.22 -44.26
C THR A 3 -50.55 11.15 -44.51
N ARG A 4 -49.60 11.08 -43.55
CA ARG A 4 -48.11 11.15 -43.58
C ARG A 4 -47.37 11.80 -44.77
N LEU A 5 -46.33 12.60 -44.45
CA LEU A 5 -44.91 12.56 -44.92
C LEU A 5 -44.17 13.78 -44.30
N SER A 6 -43.18 13.66 -43.41
CA SER A 6 -41.74 13.31 -43.60
C SER A 6 -40.80 14.51 -43.80
N LEU A 7 -39.93 14.76 -42.80
CA LEU A 7 -38.49 15.17 -42.83
C LEU A 7 -38.12 15.68 -41.41
N CYS A 8 -37.01 15.41 -40.72
CA CYS A 8 -35.73 14.77 -41.04
C CYS A 8 -35.08 14.28 -39.72
N ALA A 9 -34.17 13.32 -39.80
CA ALA A 9 -33.48 12.64 -38.69
C ALA A 9 -32.44 13.51 -37.94
N LEU A 10 -32.16 13.22 -36.65
CA LEU A 10 -30.92 12.58 -36.16
C LEU A 10 -30.80 12.66 -34.60
N LEU A 11 -30.49 11.50 -34.00
CA LEU A 11 -29.77 11.22 -32.74
C LEU A 11 -30.45 11.57 -31.41
N LEU A 12 -31.16 10.62 -30.80
CA LEU A 12 -30.67 9.60 -29.86
C LEU A 12 -30.20 10.14 -28.49
N THR A 13 -31.20 10.17 -27.60
CA THR A 13 -31.21 10.04 -26.15
C THR A 13 -29.98 9.36 -25.52
N GLY A 14 -29.24 10.12 -24.70
CA GLY A 14 -28.30 9.58 -23.73
C GLY A 14 -28.98 9.37 -22.37
N THR A 15 -29.74 8.29 -22.21
CA THR A 15 -29.98 7.73 -20.88
C THR A 15 -28.79 6.85 -20.55
N ALA A 16 -28.01 7.23 -19.54
CA ALA A 16 -26.91 6.43 -19.03
C ALA A 16 -27.45 5.06 -18.57
N ALA A 17 -27.37 4.09 -19.47
CA ALA A 17 -27.50 2.69 -19.12
C ALA A 17 -26.26 2.34 -18.30
N TYR A 18 -26.48 2.02 -17.03
CA TYR A 18 -25.55 1.16 -16.29
C TYR A 18 -25.15 0.02 -17.22
N PRO A 19 -23.85 -0.26 -17.43
CA PRO A 19 -23.47 -1.46 -18.11
C PRO A 19 -24.06 -2.62 -17.30
N GLN A 20 -25.05 -3.30 -17.89
CA GLN A 20 -25.43 -4.63 -17.46
C GLN A 20 -24.12 -5.39 -17.27
N ILE A 21 -23.93 -5.93 -16.07
CA ILE A 21 -22.94 -6.97 -15.82
C ILE A 21 -23.23 -8.04 -16.87
N LYS A 22 -22.48 -8.03 -17.97
CA LYS A 22 -22.46 -9.15 -18.90
C LYS A 22 -21.98 -10.30 -18.06
N ASN A 23 -22.84 -11.29 -17.88
CA ASN A 23 -22.53 -12.58 -17.29
C ASN A 23 -21.15 -13.05 -17.76
N ILE A 24 -20.10 -12.82 -16.95
CA ILE A 24 -18.86 -13.59 -17.00
C ILE A 24 -19.13 -14.86 -16.17
N HIS A 25 -20.15 -15.60 -16.56
CA HIS A 25 -20.34 -16.99 -16.17
C HIS A 25 -20.36 -17.81 -17.45
N ALA A 26 -19.19 -17.91 -18.05
CA ALA A 26 -18.78 -19.11 -18.74
C ALA A 26 -17.63 -19.77 -17.97
N THR A 27 -17.75 -19.84 -16.63
CA THR A 27 -16.98 -20.83 -15.88
C THR A 27 -17.57 -22.17 -16.25
N LYS A 28 -16.88 -22.91 -17.12
CA LYS A 28 -17.12 -24.34 -17.29
C LYS A 28 -17.10 -24.93 -15.88
N LYS A 29 -18.27 -25.29 -15.34
CA LYS A 29 -18.40 -25.81 -13.98
C LYS A 29 -17.52 -27.05 -13.91
N LEU A 30 -16.37 -26.94 -13.25
CA LEU A 30 -15.45 -28.07 -13.08
C LEU A 30 -16.22 -29.17 -12.35
N THR A 31 -16.04 -30.40 -12.79
CA THR A 31 -16.70 -31.53 -12.13
C THR A 31 -16.12 -31.68 -10.72
N MET A 32 -16.91 -32.23 -9.80
CA MET A 32 -16.45 -32.55 -8.46
C MET A 32 -15.18 -33.42 -8.50
N ASP A 33 -15.08 -34.29 -9.50
CA ASP A 33 -13.90 -35.13 -9.78
C ASP A 33 -12.64 -34.30 -10.06
N THR A 34 -12.71 -33.29 -10.93
CA THR A 34 -11.54 -32.41 -11.20
C THR A 34 -11.13 -31.60 -9.98
N VAL A 35 -12.09 -31.14 -9.17
CA VAL A 35 -11.79 -30.42 -7.92
C VAL A 35 -11.05 -31.34 -6.93
N GLN A 36 -11.46 -32.61 -6.82
CA GLN A 36 -10.75 -33.58 -5.98
C GLN A 36 -9.36 -33.90 -6.51
N GLN A 37 -9.18 -33.99 -7.84
CA GLN A 37 -7.87 -34.18 -8.46
C GLN A 37 -6.92 -33.03 -8.15
N HIS A 38 -7.39 -31.78 -8.19
CA HIS A 38 -6.57 -30.62 -7.79
C HIS A 38 -6.14 -30.70 -6.31
N LYS A 39 -7.05 -31.08 -5.39
CA LYS A 39 -6.70 -31.28 -3.98
C LYS A 39 -5.65 -32.38 -3.81
N ALA A 40 -5.83 -33.51 -4.48
CA ALA A 40 -4.90 -34.63 -4.42
C ALA A 40 -3.51 -34.24 -4.95
N ALA A 41 -3.44 -33.49 -6.05
CA ALA A 41 -2.18 -32.99 -6.60
C ALA A 41 -1.43 -32.07 -5.61
N ILE A 42 -2.15 -31.21 -4.88
CA ILE A 42 -1.53 -30.37 -3.85
C ILE A 42 -1.08 -31.19 -2.63
N ILE A 43 -1.85 -32.19 -2.20
CA ILE A 43 -1.45 -33.08 -1.10
C ILE A 43 -0.17 -33.84 -1.48
N GLU A 44 -0.12 -34.42 -2.69
CA GLU A 44 1.07 -35.10 -3.18
C GLU A 44 2.28 -34.16 -3.30
N PHE A 45 2.06 -32.92 -3.75
CA PHE A 45 3.12 -31.90 -3.83
C PHE A 45 3.72 -31.61 -2.46
N TYR A 46 2.91 -31.38 -1.43
CA TYR A 46 3.41 -31.14 -0.07
C TYR A 46 4.21 -32.32 0.45
N GLU A 47 3.71 -33.54 0.25
CA GLU A 47 4.36 -34.73 0.81
C GLU A 47 5.60 -35.16 0.02
N GLN A 48 5.46 -35.35 -1.29
CA GLN A 48 6.53 -35.92 -2.11
C GLN A 48 7.56 -34.85 -2.51
N THR A 49 7.10 -33.69 -2.95
CA THR A 49 8.00 -32.66 -3.48
C THR A 49 8.58 -31.78 -2.38
N LEU A 50 7.74 -31.25 -1.49
CA LEU A 50 8.25 -30.45 -0.37
C LEU A 50 8.92 -31.37 0.65
N ASN A 51 8.19 -32.21 1.37
CA ASN A 51 8.72 -32.96 2.51
C ASN A 51 9.80 -34.00 2.14
N HIS A 52 9.58 -34.80 1.09
CA HIS A 52 10.55 -35.80 0.61
C HIS A 52 11.55 -35.29 -0.44
N ARG A 53 11.54 -33.98 -0.75
CA ARG A 53 12.50 -33.33 -1.67
C ARG A 53 12.56 -33.93 -3.08
N GLN A 54 11.47 -34.52 -3.58
CA GLN A 54 11.36 -35.02 -4.96
C GLN A 54 11.08 -33.85 -5.92
N LEU A 55 12.07 -32.98 -6.08
CA LEU A 55 11.97 -31.72 -6.85
C LEU A 55 11.79 -31.97 -8.35
N ASP A 56 12.20 -33.13 -8.85
CA ASP A 56 11.97 -33.61 -10.21
C ASP A 56 10.48 -33.74 -10.54
N LYS A 57 9.62 -33.96 -9.54
CA LYS A 57 8.16 -34.05 -9.72
C LYS A 57 7.46 -32.71 -9.93
N VAL A 58 8.13 -31.56 -9.75
CA VAL A 58 7.50 -30.23 -9.90
C VAL A 58 6.86 -30.04 -11.28
N GLY A 59 7.44 -30.62 -12.33
CA GLY A 59 6.87 -30.55 -13.69
C GLY A 59 5.52 -31.25 -13.85
N GLN A 60 5.14 -32.14 -12.92
CA GLN A 60 3.83 -32.79 -12.90
C GLN A 60 2.74 -31.82 -12.41
N LEU A 61 3.08 -30.95 -11.45
CA LEU A 61 2.18 -29.97 -10.87
C LEU A 61 2.13 -28.65 -11.65
N VAL A 62 3.28 -28.13 -12.06
CA VAL A 62 3.42 -26.74 -12.54
C VAL A 62 3.26 -26.64 -14.05
N SER A 63 2.46 -25.69 -14.50
CA SER A 63 2.23 -25.39 -15.92
C SER A 63 3.40 -24.64 -16.53
N ALA A 64 3.59 -24.77 -17.86
CA ALA A 64 4.49 -23.88 -18.60
C ALA A 64 4.00 -22.41 -18.56
N ASP A 65 2.68 -22.21 -18.44
CA ASP A 65 2.04 -20.88 -18.29
C ASP A 65 2.25 -20.27 -16.88
N TYR A 66 2.89 -20.99 -15.94
CA TYR A 66 3.10 -20.49 -14.59
C TYR A 66 3.87 -19.17 -14.62
N THR A 67 3.54 -18.22 -13.76
CA THR A 67 4.29 -16.96 -13.61
C THR A 67 4.46 -16.63 -12.13
N ASN A 68 5.68 -16.35 -11.69
CA ASN A 68 5.94 -15.88 -10.32
C ASN A 68 5.81 -14.34 -10.22
N ASN A 69 5.91 -13.82 -9.00
CA ASN A 69 5.82 -12.38 -8.72
C ASN A 69 6.97 -11.54 -9.31
N LEU A 70 7.99 -12.19 -9.89
CA LEU A 70 9.13 -11.56 -10.56
C LEU A 70 9.04 -11.66 -12.09
N GLY A 71 7.93 -12.19 -12.62
CA GLY A 71 7.72 -12.35 -14.07
C GLY A 71 8.49 -13.53 -14.71
N VAL A 72 9.10 -14.42 -13.91
CA VAL A 72 9.77 -15.62 -14.43
C VAL A 72 8.72 -16.72 -14.64
N SER A 73 8.67 -17.25 -15.86
CA SER A 73 7.67 -18.23 -16.26
C SER A 73 8.06 -19.69 -15.96
N GLY A 74 7.05 -20.55 -15.90
CA GLY A 74 7.16 -22.00 -15.85
C GLY A 74 7.85 -22.55 -14.59
N ILE A 75 8.35 -23.78 -14.73
CA ILE A 75 9.10 -24.48 -13.68
C ILE A 75 10.27 -23.64 -13.13
N PRO A 76 11.09 -22.94 -13.94
CA PRO A 76 12.17 -22.09 -13.41
C PRO A 76 11.66 -21.02 -12.42
N GLY A 77 10.54 -20.36 -12.75
CA GLY A 77 9.96 -19.33 -11.88
C GLY A 77 9.43 -19.89 -10.56
N PHE A 78 8.88 -21.10 -10.58
CA PHE A 78 8.45 -21.80 -9.39
C PHE A 78 9.64 -22.25 -8.52
N MET A 79 10.63 -22.88 -9.17
CA MET A 79 11.81 -23.44 -8.51
C MET A 79 12.72 -22.38 -7.90
N ALA A 80 12.78 -21.17 -8.45
CA ALA A 80 13.60 -20.10 -7.89
C ALA A 80 13.24 -19.80 -6.42
N GLN A 81 11.95 -19.70 -6.11
CA GLN A 81 11.47 -19.44 -4.75
C GLN A 81 11.66 -20.65 -3.83
N LEU A 82 11.32 -21.85 -4.32
CA LEU A 82 11.46 -23.09 -3.55
C LEU A 82 12.92 -23.40 -3.22
N ASN A 83 13.83 -23.29 -4.19
CA ASN A 83 15.25 -23.53 -3.97
C ASN A 83 15.85 -22.53 -2.97
N SER A 84 15.50 -21.24 -3.08
CA SER A 84 15.97 -20.24 -2.12
C SER A 84 15.51 -20.57 -0.69
N LEU A 85 14.26 -21.01 -0.53
CA LEU A 85 13.71 -21.41 0.76
C LEU A 85 14.43 -22.65 1.32
N LEU A 86 14.62 -23.69 0.50
CA LEU A 86 15.28 -24.93 0.91
C LEU A 86 16.79 -24.78 1.14
N GLN A 87 17.45 -23.85 0.46
CA GLN A 87 18.85 -23.51 0.76
C GLN A 87 18.97 -22.82 2.12
N THR A 88 17.97 -22.04 2.51
CA THR A 88 17.95 -21.30 3.79
C THR A 88 17.47 -22.18 4.96
N PHE A 89 16.47 -23.03 4.72
CA PHE A 89 15.88 -23.90 5.73
C PHE A 89 15.87 -25.34 5.20
N PRO A 90 17.04 -26.01 5.17
CA PRO A 90 17.19 -27.31 4.50
C PRO A 90 16.40 -28.44 5.17
N ASP A 91 16.09 -28.32 6.46
CA ASP A 91 15.27 -29.27 7.22
C ASP A 91 13.79 -28.89 7.29
N ALA A 92 13.34 -27.92 6.49
CA ALA A 92 11.95 -27.49 6.51
C ALA A 92 10.97 -28.62 6.19
N GLN A 93 9.92 -28.74 6.99
CA GLN A 93 8.84 -29.71 6.84
C GLN A 93 7.50 -28.98 6.89
N TRP A 94 6.55 -29.40 6.06
CA TRP A 94 5.23 -28.81 5.95
C TRP A 94 4.15 -29.79 6.39
N THR A 95 3.26 -29.32 7.24
CA THR A 95 2.02 -30.00 7.61
C THR A 95 0.84 -29.24 7.02
N ILE A 96 -0.03 -29.95 6.29
CA ILE A 96 -1.32 -29.42 5.87
C ILE A 96 -2.27 -29.45 7.07
N VAL A 97 -2.65 -28.28 7.58
CA VAL A 97 -3.59 -28.14 8.70
C VAL A 97 -5.04 -28.29 8.20
N SER A 98 -5.35 -27.69 7.06
CA SER A 98 -6.66 -27.84 6.41
C SER A 98 -6.55 -27.56 4.92
N ILE A 99 -7.37 -28.22 4.11
CA ILE A 99 -7.39 -28.03 2.66
C ILE A 99 -8.82 -27.98 2.11
N ALA A 100 -9.10 -26.96 1.30
CA ALA A 100 -10.34 -26.78 0.57
C ALA A 100 -10.05 -26.54 -0.91
N ALA A 101 -11.02 -26.82 -1.78
CA ALA A 101 -10.93 -26.46 -3.19
C ALA A 101 -12.29 -26.06 -3.70
N ASP A 102 -12.30 -25.06 -4.57
CA ASP A 102 -13.48 -24.58 -5.27
C ASP A 102 -13.07 -24.11 -6.66
N GLY A 103 -13.78 -24.62 -7.68
CA GLY A 103 -13.46 -24.41 -9.08
C GLY A 103 -12.00 -24.70 -9.42
N ASP A 104 -11.30 -23.67 -9.87
CA ASP A 104 -9.89 -23.72 -10.29
C ASP A 104 -8.90 -23.46 -9.14
N LYS A 105 -9.36 -23.31 -7.89
CA LYS A 105 -8.50 -22.94 -6.76
C LYS A 105 -8.45 -24.01 -5.69
N VAL A 106 -7.25 -24.20 -5.13
CA VAL A 106 -7.01 -24.99 -3.93
C VAL A 106 -6.45 -24.08 -2.84
N PHE A 107 -7.09 -24.10 -1.68
CA PHE A 107 -6.75 -23.31 -0.49
C PHE A 107 -6.16 -24.25 0.56
N VAL A 108 -4.98 -23.94 1.05
CA VAL A 108 -4.26 -24.75 2.03
C VAL A 108 -3.91 -23.88 3.23
N LYS A 109 -4.40 -24.23 4.42
CA LYS A 109 -3.79 -23.78 5.67
C LYS A 109 -2.64 -24.73 5.98
N GLN A 110 -1.45 -24.19 6.20
CA GLN A 110 -0.22 -24.94 6.38
C GLN A 110 0.55 -24.46 7.61
N GLN A 111 1.37 -25.35 8.14
CA GLN A 111 2.40 -25.03 9.12
C GLN A 111 3.73 -25.57 8.61
N MET A 112 4.75 -24.72 8.56
CA MET A 112 6.13 -25.09 8.30
C MET A 112 6.90 -25.16 9.62
N THR A 113 7.72 -26.19 9.81
CA THR A 113 8.70 -26.27 10.90
C THR A 113 10.10 -26.42 10.33
N CYS A 114 11.10 -25.76 10.92
CA CYS A 114 12.50 -25.88 10.53
C CYS A 114 13.45 -25.51 11.67
N THR A 115 14.75 -25.67 11.45
CA THR A 115 15.80 -25.17 12.35
C THR A 115 16.57 -24.04 11.69
N HIS A 116 16.88 -22.97 12.44
CA HIS A 116 17.70 -21.87 11.92
C HIS A 116 19.18 -22.28 11.83
N GLN A 117 19.55 -22.93 10.72
CA GLN A 117 20.88 -23.53 10.51
C GLN A 117 21.79 -22.71 9.60
N THR A 118 21.24 -21.87 8.73
CA THR A 118 22.00 -21.00 7.83
C THR A 118 21.79 -19.55 8.20
N PRO A 119 22.73 -18.64 7.83
CA PRO A 119 22.47 -17.21 7.98
C PRO A 119 21.20 -16.80 7.24
N TYR A 120 20.40 -15.93 7.87
CA TYR A 120 19.18 -15.40 7.27
C TYR A 120 19.03 -13.92 7.59
N LEU A 121 18.90 -13.10 6.54
CA LEU A 121 18.75 -11.63 6.64
C LEU A 121 19.79 -10.96 7.57
N GLY A 122 21.04 -11.42 7.51
CA GLY A 122 22.14 -10.87 8.31
C GLY A 122 22.26 -11.45 9.72
N MET A 123 21.32 -12.28 10.17
CA MET A 123 21.44 -13.02 11.43
C MET A 123 22.24 -14.30 11.24
N ALA A 124 23.16 -14.56 12.16
CA ALA A 124 23.85 -15.84 12.26
C ALA A 124 22.87 -16.97 12.66
N PRO A 125 23.15 -18.24 12.31
CA PRO A 125 22.35 -19.39 12.71
C PRO A 125 22.13 -19.41 14.23
N THR A 126 20.87 -19.44 14.67
CA THR A 126 20.53 -19.49 16.10
C THR A 126 20.31 -20.91 16.59
N HIS A 127 20.22 -21.88 15.68
CA HIS A 127 19.92 -23.29 15.95
C HIS A 127 18.61 -23.55 16.71
N LYS A 128 17.73 -22.55 16.78
CA LYS A 128 16.39 -22.69 17.36
C LYS A 128 15.46 -23.40 16.39
N ALA A 129 14.55 -24.20 16.94
CA ALA A 129 13.38 -24.65 16.21
C ALA A 129 12.46 -23.46 15.93
N LEU A 130 12.00 -23.35 14.70
CA LEU A 130 11.11 -22.31 14.21
C LEU A 130 9.83 -22.93 13.69
N THR A 131 8.72 -22.23 13.88
CA THR A 131 7.43 -22.57 13.27
C THR A 131 6.89 -21.38 12.50
N ASN A 132 6.33 -21.61 11.32
CA ASN A 132 5.70 -20.58 10.50
C ASN A 132 4.35 -21.08 9.98
N GLU A 133 3.28 -20.43 10.41
CA GLU A 133 1.94 -20.70 9.88
C GLU A 133 1.70 -19.90 8.60
N GLY A 134 0.84 -20.43 7.72
CA GLY A 134 0.44 -19.68 6.55
C GLY A 134 -0.73 -20.28 5.79
N THR A 135 -1.13 -19.56 4.75
CA THR A 135 -2.14 -19.98 3.79
C THR A 135 -1.53 -19.94 2.39
N GLY A 136 -1.70 -21.03 1.66
CA GLY A 136 -1.39 -21.13 0.23
C GLY A 136 -2.66 -21.15 -0.60
N ILE A 137 -2.68 -20.39 -1.69
CA ILE A 137 -3.73 -20.44 -2.72
C ILE A 137 -3.07 -20.83 -4.02
N TYR A 138 -3.52 -21.94 -4.62
CA TYR A 138 -3.01 -22.45 -5.88
C TYR A 138 -4.10 -22.33 -6.94
N THR A 139 -3.81 -21.65 -8.06
CA THR A 139 -4.73 -21.54 -9.19
C THR A 139 -4.33 -22.53 -10.28
N PHE A 140 -5.31 -23.33 -10.73
CA PHE A 140 -5.15 -24.38 -11.71
C PHE A 140 -5.71 -23.99 -13.09
N LYS A 141 -5.09 -24.50 -14.14
CA LYS A 141 -5.61 -24.51 -15.51
C LYS A 141 -5.18 -25.81 -16.17
N ASN A 142 -6.13 -26.52 -16.79
CA ASN A 142 -5.87 -27.81 -17.44
C ASN A 142 -5.14 -28.82 -16.52
N GLY A 143 -5.53 -28.88 -15.24
CA GLY A 143 -4.95 -29.80 -14.25
C GLY A 143 -3.58 -29.39 -13.69
N LYS A 144 -3.03 -28.24 -14.09
CA LYS A 144 -1.72 -27.74 -13.61
C LYS A 144 -1.79 -26.37 -12.98
N VAL A 145 -0.91 -26.10 -12.02
CA VAL A 145 -0.78 -24.80 -11.34
C VAL A 145 -0.21 -23.75 -12.28
N ILE A 146 -0.91 -22.63 -12.42
CA ILE A 146 -0.49 -21.45 -13.20
C ILE A 146 -0.09 -20.25 -12.34
N SER A 147 -0.48 -20.23 -11.07
CA SER A 147 -0.01 -19.25 -10.10
C SER A 147 -0.21 -19.76 -8.68
N HIS A 148 0.57 -19.22 -7.74
CA HIS A 148 0.33 -19.42 -6.33
C HIS A 148 0.56 -18.14 -5.53
N GLU A 149 -0.14 -18.02 -4.41
CA GLU A 149 0.04 -16.97 -3.43
C GLU A 149 0.22 -17.61 -2.06
N ILE A 150 1.30 -17.26 -1.37
CA ILE A 150 1.59 -17.73 -0.02
C ILE A 150 1.62 -16.52 0.93
N LEU A 151 0.76 -16.54 1.94
CA LEU A 151 0.79 -15.61 3.05
C LEU A 151 1.22 -16.36 4.31
N THR A 152 2.24 -15.88 5.01
CA THR A 152 2.75 -16.50 6.24
C THR A 152 2.78 -15.50 7.39
N ASP A 153 2.88 -16.01 8.62
CA ASP A 153 3.19 -15.21 9.81
C ASP A 153 4.67 -14.78 9.79
N ARG A 154 4.98 -13.88 8.85
CA ARG A 154 6.34 -13.35 8.68
C ARG A 154 6.81 -12.57 9.91
N LEU A 155 5.91 -11.86 10.57
CA LEU A 155 6.23 -11.11 11.79
C LEU A 155 6.67 -12.07 12.90
N GLY A 156 5.82 -13.03 13.26
CA GLY A 156 6.13 -14.00 14.31
C GLY A 156 7.35 -14.86 13.97
N PHE A 157 7.55 -15.21 12.70
CA PHE A 157 8.74 -15.94 12.27
C PHE A 157 10.03 -15.13 12.47
N LEU A 158 10.05 -13.85 12.09
CA LEU A 158 11.21 -12.97 12.30
C LEU A 158 11.47 -12.69 13.79
N GLN A 159 10.44 -12.68 14.62
CA GLN A 159 10.57 -12.58 16.08
C GLN A 159 11.21 -13.84 16.69
N GLN A 160 10.82 -15.05 16.24
CA GLN A 160 11.43 -16.30 16.69
C GLN A 160 12.93 -16.38 16.37
N ILE A 161 13.33 -15.86 15.20
CA ILE A 161 14.74 -15.75 14.80
C ILE A 161 15.50 -14.71 15.65
N GLY A 162 14.80 -13.69 16.15
CA GLY A 162 15.39 -12.56 16.88
C GLY A 162 15.79 -11.38 15.99
N ILE A 163 15.31 -11.34 14.74
CA ILE A 163 15.48 -10.18 13.85
C ILE A 163 14.61 -9.02 14.33
N LEU A 164 13.39 -9.34 14.76
CA LEU A 164 12.44 -8.38 15.32
C LEU A 164 12.22 -8.65 16.80
N PRO A 165 11.97 -7.62 17.62
CA PRO A 165 11.64 -7.83 19.03
C PRO A 165 10.27 -8.49 19.17
N ALA A 166 10.11 -9.35 20.19
CA ALA A 166 8.84 -10.02 20.49
C ALA A 166 7.69 -9.04 20.78
N ASN A 167 8.01 -7.86 21.29
CA ASN A 167 7.07 -6.79 21.59
C ASN A 167 7.29 -5.64 20.59
N ILE A 168 6.61 -5.67 19.45
CA ILE A 168 6.54 -4.51 18.55
C ILE A 168 5.38 -3.64 19.03
N THR A 169 5.68 -2.62 19.82
CA THR A 169 4.75 -1.52 20.05
C THR A 169 4.74 -0.65 18.80
N ALA A 170 3.58 -0.41 18.20
CA ALA A 170 3.46 0.68 17.24
C ALA A 170 3.96 1.97 17.91
N PRO A 171 4.73 2.84 17.22
CA PRO A 171 5.05 4.14 17.78
C PRO A 171 3.73 4.79 18.20
N ALA A 172 3.67 5.31 19.42
CA ALA A 172 2.51 6.08 19.87
C ALA A 172 2.22 7.13 18.79
N LYS A 173 0.95 7.25 18.37
CA LYS A 173 0.53 8.28 17.42
C LYS A 173 1.02 9.61 17.97
N GLN A 174 2.03 10.20 17.32
CA GLN A 174 2.59 11.47 17.78
C GLN A 174 1.47 12.52 17.70
N GLU A 175 1.34 13.33 18.74
CA GLU A 175 0.32 14.41 18.86
C GLU A 175 0.62 15.58 17.92
N GLU A 176 1.06 15.29 16.69
CA GLU A 176 1.40 16.32 15.72
C GLU A 176 0.19 17.18 15.41
N VAL A 177 0.43 18.48 15.28
CA VAL A 177 -0.56 19.45 14.86
C VAL A 177 -0.12 20.11 13.56
N TYR A 178 -1.07 20.30 12.65
CA TYR A 178 -0.86 20.88 11.34
C TYR A 178 -1.46 22.28 11.33
N PHE A 179 -0.61 23.29 11.24
CA PHE A 179 -1.03 24.68 11.06
C PHE A 179 -1.12 24.96 9.57
N ILE A 180 -2.34 25.14 9.08
CA ILE A 180 -2.62 25.26 7.64
C ILE A 180 -3.23 26.63 7.39
N ASP A 181 -2.56 27.39 6.52
CA ASP A 181 -3.07 28.64 5.99
C ASP A 181 -3.36 28.47 4.50
N LYS A 182 -4.53 28.91 4.05
CA LYS A 182 -4.91 29.07 2.64
C LYS A 182 -5.08 30.54 2.34
N PHE A 183 -4.22 31.06 1.48
CA PHE A 183 -4.26 32.43 1.00
C PHE A 183 -4.83 32.50 -0.40
N THR A 184 -5.63 33.51 -0.67
CA THR A 184 -5.98 33.91 -2.03
C THR A 184 -5.28 35.23 -2.33
N VAL A 185 -4.39 35.21 -3.31
CA VAL A 185 -3.42 36.28 -3.59
C VAL A 185 -3.61 36.78 -5.02
N PRO A 186 -3.82 38.09 -5.26
CA PRO A 186 -3.82 38.65 -6.61
C PRO A 186 -2.48 38.43 -7.33
N ALA A 187 -2.47 38.14 -8.63
CA ALA A 187 -1.25 37.87 -9.40
C ALA A 187 -0.11 38.87 -9.16
N GLN A 188 -0.44 40.17 -9.12
CA GLN A 188 0.53 41.26 -8.91
C GLN A 188 1.18 41.24 -7.52
N ALA A 189 0.54 40.62 -6.53
CA ALA A 189 1.00 40.56 -5.15
C ALA A 189 1.79 39.28 -4.83
N VAL A 190 1.80 38.28 -5.74
CA VAL A 190 2.39 36.96 -5.48
C VAL A 190 3.87 37.03 -5.12
N ALA A 191 4.65 37.86 -5.82
CA ALA A 191 6.09 37.98 -5.57
C ALA A 191 6.38 38.52 -4.15
N GLU A 192 5.76 39.65 -3.81
CA GLU A 192 5.93 40.30 -2.50
C GLU A 192 5.41 39.40 -1.37
N PHE A 193 4.26 38.75 -1.58
CA PHE A 193 3.71 37.81 -0.61
C PHE A 193 4.62 36.59 -0.40
N THR A 194 5.18 36.03 -1.46
CA THR A 194 6.08 34.86 -1.40
C THR A 194 7.35 35.18 -0.64
N GLU A 195 7.93 36.37 -0.84
CA GLU A 195 9.09 36.82 -0.06
C GLU A 195 8.77 36.89 1.43
N ARG A 196 7.60 37.45 1.79
CA ARG A 196 7.14 37.50 3.17
C ARG A 196 6.89 36.11 3.77
N VAL A 197 6.28 35.19 3.01
CA VAL A 197 6.07 33.80 3.43
C VAL A 197 7.41 33.11 3.66
N ASN A 198 8.39 33.28 2.78
CA ASN A 198 9.70 32.67 2.92
C ASN A 198 10.47 33.20 4.14
N TYR A 199 10.36 34.50 4.44
CA TYR A 199 10.91 35.07 5.67
C TYR A 199 10.35 34.36 6.91
N ASN A 200 9.03 34.25 7.00
CA ASN A 200 8.36 33.60 8.13
C ASN A 200 8.72 32.11 8.23
N ARG A 201 8.78 31.41 7.09
CA ARG A 201 9.16 29.99 7.03
C ARG A 201 10.58 29.77 7.54
N ASN A 202 11.51 30.60 7.11
CA ASN A 202 12.90 30.52 7.57
C ASN A 202 13.02 30.77 9.08
N PHE A 203 12.20 31.67 9.63
CA PHE A 203 12.14 31.91 11.07
C PHE A 203 11.56 30.71 11.84
N ILE A 204 10.37 30.21 11.46
CA ILE A 204 9.71 29.13 12.23
C ILE A 204 10.50 27.81 12.19
N ARG A 205 11.28 27.57 11.14
CA ARG A 205 12.17 26.40 11.01
C ARG A 205 13.24 26.32 12.10
N GLN A 206 13.54 27.44 12.76
CA GLN A 206 14.53 27.53 13.83
C GLN A 206 13.91 27.32 15.21
N LEU A 207 12.59 27.21 15.31
CA LEU A 207 11.89 27.13 16.58
C LEU A 207 11.79 25.68 17.08
N GLU A 208 11.89 25.53 18.39
CA GLU A 208 11.75 24.23 19.05
C GLU A 208 10.38 23.60 18.77
N GLY A 209 10.38 22.33 18.38
CA GLY A 209 9.17 21.57 18.09
C GLY A 209 8.63 21.75 16.67
N PHE A 210 9.28 22.54 15.81
CA PHE A 210 9.03 22.51 14.37
C PHE A 210 9.48 21.17 13.78
N ILE A 211 8.64 20.55 12.93
CA ILE A 211 8.96 19.28 12.27
C ILE A 211 9.28 19.54 10.79
N THR A 212 8.32 20.09 10.05
CA THR A 212 8.44 20.32 8.61
C THR A 212 7.44 21.36 8.13
N ASP A 213 7.65 21.85 6.92
CA ASP A 213 6.71 22.74 6.23
C ASP A 213 6.67 22.49 4.73
N GLN A 214 5.49 22.72 4.14
CA GLN A 214 5.25 22.59 2.72
C GLN A 214 4.41 23.76 2.22
N VAL A 215 4.63 24.14 0.97
CA VAL A 215 3.87 25.20 0.30
C VAL A 215 3.37 24.68 -1.02
N TYR A 216 2.06 24.82 -1.23
CA TYR A 216 1.37 24.44 -2.45
C TYR A 216 0.80 25.68 -3.11
N GLN A 217 0.81 25.71 -4.43
CA GLN A 217 0.28 26.83 -5.20
C GLN A 217 -0.64 26.29 -6.30
N GLN A 218 -1.77 26.94 -6.49
CA GLN A 218 -2.71 26.67 -7.57
C GLN A 218 -3.13 27.99 -8.23
N GLN A 219 -3.09 28.01 -9.57
CA GLN A 219 -3.70 29.09 -10.35
C GLN A 219 -5.23 29.01 -10.19
N GLY A 220 -5.84 30.08 -9.70
CA GLY A 220 -7.28 30.24 -9.60
C GLY A 220 -7.88 30.96 -10.80
N GLU A 221 -9.20 31.18 -10.75
CA GLU A 221 -9.91 31.96 -11.76
C GLU A 221 -9.51 33.44 -11.71
N ASN A 222 -9.61 34.15 -12.84
CA ASN A 222 -9.34 35.59 -12.95
C ASN A 222 -7.93 36.04 -12.54
N GLY A 223 -6.93 35.16 -12.63
CA GLY A 223 -5.53 35.47 -12.32
C GLY A 223 -5.22 35.59 -10.83
N GLN A 224 -6.12 35.14 -9.94
CA GLN A 224 -5.79 34.96 -8.53
C GLN A 224 -5.02 33.66 -8.32
N VAL A 225 -4.17 33.62 -7.30
CA VAL A 225 -3.36 32.46 -6.96
C VAL A 225 -3.74 32.01 -5.56
N SER A 226 -4.10 30.73 -5.43
CA SER A 226 -4.26 30.09 -4.13
C SER A 226 -2.90 29.58 -3.65
N ILE A 227 -2.47 29.99 -2.46
CA ILE A 227 -1.24 29.52 -1.83
C ILE A 227 -1.62 28.85 -0.51
N VAL A 228 -1.26 27.59 -0.32
CA VAL A 228 -1.50 26.84 0.91
C VAL A 228 -0.17 26.56 1.58
N THR A 229 -0.02 26.97 2.84
CA THR A 229 1.16 26.63 3.65
C THR A 229 0.74 25.65 4.73
N VAL A 230 1.46 24.54 4.85
CA VAL A 230 1.27 23.53 5.90
C VAL A 230 2.53 23.51 6.74
N ALA A 231 2.42 23.80 8.04
CA ALA A 231 3.51 23.64 9.00
C ALA A 231 3.14 22.59 10.04
N THR A 232 3.98 21.57 10.18
CA THR A 232 3.81 20.48 11.13
C THR A 232 4.61 20.75 12.38
N TRP A 233 3.95 20.63 13.54
CA TRP A 233 4.54 20.84 14.86
C TRP A 233 4.40 19.58 15.69
N LYS A 234 5.38 19.36 16.56
CA LYS A 234 5.44 18.20 17.48
C LYS A 234 4.19 18.05 18.34
N ASN A 235 3.60 19.17 18.76
CA ASN A 235 2.35 19.22 19.54
C ASN A 235 1.80 20.66 19.59
N GLN A 236 0.63 20.80 20.21
CA GLN A 236 -0.04 22.09 20.39
C GLN A 236 0.81 23.13 21.15
N GLY A 237 1.55 22.71 22.19
CA GLY A 237 2.41 23.61 22.96
C GLY A 237 3.54 24.22 22.12
N SER A 238 4.15 23.43 21.22
CA SER A 238 5.15 23.94 20.28
C SER A 238 4.56 24.98 19.31
N LEU A 239 3.35 24.75 18.80
CA LEU A 239 2.65 25.71 17.93
C LEU A 239 2.30 27.01 18.67
N ASP A 240 1.83 26.94 19.92
CA ASP A 240 1.44 28.13 20.68
C ASP A 240 2.66 28.99 21.07
N ASN A 241 3.78 28.34 21.43
CA ASN A 241 5.07 29.01 21.57
C ASN A 241 5.49 29.68 20.24
N ALA A 242 5.37 28.97 19.12
CA ALA A 242 5.73 29.52 17.81
C ALA A 242 4.90 30.75 17.43
N LYS A 243 3.58 30.74 17.67
CA LYS A 243 2.70 31.90 17.46
C LYS A 243 3.16 33.11 18.27
N THR A 244 3.57 32.88 19.53
CA THR A 244 4.10 33.94 20.40
C THR A 244 5.40 34.52 19.82
N ARG A 245 6.34 33.66 19.41
CA ARG A 245 7.62 34.08 18.80
C ARG A 245 7.43 34.83 17.49
N VAL A 246 6.49 34.40 16.65
CA VAL A 246 6.17 35.09 15.39
C VAL A 246 5.60 36.49 15.66
N LEU A 247 4.74 36.64 16.68
CA LEU A 247 4.22 37.94 17.07
C LEU A 247 5.33 38.88 17.61
N GLU A 248 6.22 38.36 18.45
CA GLU A 248 7.42 39.08 18.91
C GLU A 248 8.27 39.56 17.72
N GLU A 249 8.52 38.66 16.76
CA GLU A 249 9.32 38.97 15.59
C GLU A 249 8.66 40.03 14.69
N TYR A 250 7.34 39.95 14.49
CA TYR A 250 6.59 40.97 13.76
C TYR A 250 6.69 42.34 14.42
N ASN A 251 6.57 42.41 15.75
CA ASN A 251 6.76 43.65 16.48
C ASN A 251 8.19 44.18 16.32
N ARG A 252 9.20 43.30 16.40
CA ARG A 252 10.62 43.66 16.26
C ARG A 252 10.93 44.27 14.90
N ILE A 253 10.35 43.73 13.82
CA ILE A 253 10.58 44.21 12.45
C ILE A 253 9.55 45.25 11.98
N GLY A 254 8.61 45.64 12.86
CA GLY A 254 7.54 46.58 12.53
C GLY A 254 6.55 46.07 11.48
N PHE A 255 6.41 44.75 11.32
CA PHE A 255 5.50 44.15 10.35
C PHE A 255 4.07 44.08 10.89
N GLN A 256 3.11 44.57 10.11
CA GLN A 256 1.69 44.60 10.47
C GLN A 256 0.88 43.73 9.48
N PRO A 257 0.56 42.46 9.83
CA PRO A 257 -0.05 41.51 8.91
C PRO A 257 -1.38 41.96 8.32
N ALA A 258 -2.26 42.55 9.14
CA ALA A 258 -3.58 43.01 8.69
C ALA A 258 -3.47 44.12 7.62
N ALA A 259 -2.61 45.12 7.85
CA ALA A 259 -2.35 46.18 6.89
C ALA A 259 -1.67 45.65 5.61
N PHE A 260 -0.77 44.67 5.76
CA PHE A 260 -0.13 44.00 4.63
C PHE A 260 -1.14 43.27 3.75
N TYR A 261 -2.02 42.45 4.34
CA TYR A 261 -3.06 41.73 3.59
C TYR A 261 -4.06 42.69 2.94
N GLN A 262 -4.49 43.73 3.64
CA GLN A 262 -5.40 44.73 3.11
C GLN A 262 -4.80 45.47 1.91
N ARG A 263 -3.55 45.93 2.01
CA ARG A 263 -2.85 46.62 0.92
C ARG A 263 -2.70 45.74 -0.32
N LEU A 264 -2.45 44.45 -0.13
CA LEU A 264 -2.24 43.50 -1.21
C LEU A 264 -3.52 42.84 -1.73
N GLY A 265 -4.67 43.11 -1.10
CA GLY A 265 -5.95 42.48 -1.46
C GLY A 265 -5.96 40.97 -1.22
N ILE A 266 -5.27 40.50 -0.17
CA ILE A 266 -5.13 39.08 0.17
C ILE A 266 -6.22 38.67 1.16
N THR A 267 -6.84 37.52 0.91
CA THR A 267 -7.69 36.84 1.91
C THR A 267 -6.97 35.62 2.46
N ILE A 268 -7.26 35.27 3.71
CA ILE A 268 -6.66 34.14 4.42
C ILE A 268 -7.76 33.33 5.09
N ASP A 269 -7.64 32.01 4.99
CA ASP A 269 -8.32 31.02 5.81
C ASP A 269 -7.25 30.23 6.58
N ARG A 270 -7.45 30.04 7.89
CA ARG A 270 -6.42 29.53 8.80
C ARG A 270 -7.03 28.52 9.75
N GLY A 271 -6.39 27.36 9.88
CA GLY A 271 -6.81 26.31 10.81
C GLY A 271 -5.66 25.56 11.46
N VAL A 272 -5.97 24.94 12.59
CA VAL A 272 -5.13 23.94 13.27
C VAL A 272 -5.83 22.60 13.14
N TYR A 273 -5.11 21.60 12.62
CA TYR A 273 -5.66 20.28 12.32
C TYR A 273 -4.83 19.19 13.01
N GLN A 274 -5.44 18.02 13.18
CA GLN A 274 -4.78 16.79 13.61
C GLN A 274 -4.99 15.72 12.53
N ALA A 275 -4.08 14.74 12.44
CA ALA A 275 -4.23 13.65 11.48
C ALA A 275 -5.48 12.81 11.81
N GLY A 276 -6.38 12.65 10.85
CA GLY A 276 -7.54 11.76 10.95
C GLY A 276 -7.12 10.30 11.15
N ASN A 277 -7.99 9.51 11.78
CA ASN A 277 -7.86 8.04 11.85
C ASN A 277 -8.44 7.40 10.59
#